data_AF-A0A384JS33-F1
#
_entry.id   AF-A0A384JS33-F1
#
_cell.length_a   1.000
_cell.length_b   1.000
_cell.length_c   1.000
_cell.angle_alpha   90.00
_cell.angle_beta   90.00
_cell.angle_gamma   90.00
#
_symmetry.space_group_name_H-M   'P 1'
#
loop_
_entity.id
_entity.type
_entity.pdbx_description
1 polymer ?
#
loop_
_entity_poly.entity_id
_entity_poly.type
_entity_poly.pdbx_seq_one_letter_code
_entity_poly.pdbx_strand_id
1 'polypeptide(L)'
;MAGKFEPKTPVTLNPPKYDPISLEELAKCNGSDSDKCYVAIKGKVYDVTGNKAYLPDGAYHVFAGHDASRALAKTSTKAEDVSSEWFDLDEKEKGVLNDWNTFFSKRYNVVGLVEGAQNLDPNDKIEGASS
;
A
#
# COMPACT_ATOMS: atom_id res chain seq x y z
N MET A 1 -12.33 1.64 -20.63
CA MET A 1 -12.88 0.94 -19.44
C MET A 1 -12.54 1.76 -18.19
N ALA A 2 -13.53 2.48 -17.65
CA ALA A 2 -13.57 3.30 -16.41
C ALA A 2 -12.39 4.26 -16.11
N GLY A 3 -12.71 5.54 -15.85
CA GLY A 3 -11.77 6.56 -15.35
C GLY A 3 -11.24 6.20 -13.96
N LYS A 4 -10.16 5.42 -13.92
CA LYS A 4 -9.91 4.49 -12.80
C LYS A 4 -9.04 5.02 -11.66
N PHE A 5 -8.44 6.20 -11.78
CA PHE A 5 -7.39 6.63 -10.86
C PHE A 5 -7.41 8.13 -10.57
N GLU A 6 -8.56 8.76 -10.38
CA GLU A 6 -8.59 10.19 -10.01
C GLU A 6 -9.20 10.36 -8.61
N PRO A 7 -8.45 10.89 -7.64
CA PRO A 7 -9.03 11.33 -6.38
C PRO A 7 -9.91 12.53 -6.62
N LYS A 8 -11.17 12.44 -6.20
CA LYS A 8 -12.10 13.57 -6.17
C LYS A 8 -11.81 14.55 -5.02
N THR A 9 -10.80 14.28 -4.20
CA THR A 9 -10.43 15.06 -3.02
C THR A 9 -8.98 15.52 -3.08
N PRO A 10 -8.68 16.79 -2.73
CA PRO A 10 -7.31 17.27 -2.63
C PRO A 10 -6.59 16.50 -1.54
N VAL A 11 -5.42 15.94 -1.86
CA VAL A 11 -4.61 15.17 -0.93
C VAL A 11 -3.54 16.09 -0.34
N THR A 12 -3.60 16.32 0.96
CA THR A 12 -2.49 16.91 1.71
C THR A 12 -1.45 15.83 2.01
N LEU A 13 -0.38 15.83 1.22
CA LEU A 13 0.74 14.91 1.42
C LEU A 13 1.66 15.44 2.53
N ASN A 14 1.78 14.68 3.62
CA ASN A 14 2.76 14.87 4.67
C ASN A 14 4.12 14.30 4.24
N PRO A 15 5.24 14.76 4.84
CA PRO A 15 6.54 14.18 4.59
C PRO A 15 6.51 12.66 4.85
N PRO A 16 7.11 11.84 3.96
CA PRO A 16 7.14 10.40 4.10
C PRO A 16 7.90 10.03 5.37
N LYS A 17 7.34 9.09 6.12
CA LYS A 17 7.98 8.50 7.29
C LYS A 17 8.52 7.12 6.93
N TYR A 18 9.60 6.75 7.60
CA TYR A 18 10.27 5.46 7.44
C TYR A 18 10.27 4.67 8.74
N ASP A 19 9.31 4.95 9.62
CA ASP A 19 9.12 4.21 10.86
C ASP A 19 8.86 2.74 10.52
N PRO A 20 9.59 1.79 11.14
CA PRO A 20 9.33 0.37 10.95
C PRO A 20 7.98 0.01 11.59
N ILE A 21 7.10 -0.59 10.79
CA ILE A 21 5.77 -1.04 11.19
C ILE A 21 5.73 -2.55 11.03
N SER A 22 5.64 -3.28 12.13
CA SER A 22 5.53 -4.74 12.10
C SER A 22 4.21 -5.17 11.44
N LEU A 23 4.20 -6.35 10.81
CA LEU A 23 3.00 -6.87 10.12
C LEU A 23 1.79 -7.00 11.05
N GLU A 24 2.02 -7.29 12.33
CA GLU A 24 0.99 -7.34 13.37
C GLU A 24 0.34 -5.97 13.64
N GLU A 25 1.15 -4.90 13.70
CA GLU A 25 0.66 -3.53 13.88
C GLU A 25 -0.07 -3.05 12.63
N LEU A 26 0.46 -3.41 11.46
CA LEU A 26 -0.22 -3.15 10.19
C LEU A 26 -1.60 -3.82 10.19
N ALA A 27 -1.70 -5.10 10.55
CA ALA A 27 -2.96 -5.86 10.57
C ALA A 27 -4.02 -5.27 11.51
N LYS A 28 -3.62 -4.65 12.63
CA LYS A 28 -4.54 -3.91 13.52
C LYS A 28 -5.07 -2.63 12.86
N CYS A 29 -4.30 -2.03 11.95
CA CYS A 29 -4.66 -0.82 11.20
C CYS A 29 -5.51 -1.16 9.96
N ASN A 30 -6.57 -1.94 10.12
CA ASN A 30 -7.48 -2.34 9.05
C ASN A 30 -8.75 -1.46 8.93
N GLY A 31 -8.94 -0.47 9.81
CA GLY A 31 -10.16 0.35 9.86
C GLY A 31 -11.33 -0.24 10.65
N SER A 32 -11.19 -1.48 11.13
CA SER A 32 -12.18 -2.16 11.99
C SER A 32 -11.73 -2.19 13.45
N ASP A 33 -10.48 -2.57 13.71
CA ASP A 33 -9.92 -2.64 15.07
C ASP A 33 -9.35 -1.29 15.50
N SER A 34 -8.74 -0.58 14.55
CA SER A 34 -8.29 0.80 14.70
C SER A 34 -9.09 1.72 13.77
N ASP A 35 -9.38 2.95 14.21
CA ASP A 35 -9.90 4.03 13.35
C ASP A 35 -8.98 4.40 12.17
N LYS A 36 -7.80 3.75 12.07
CA LYS A 36 -6.80 3.96 11.04
C LYS A 36 -6.76 2.79 10.06
N CYS A 37 -6.68 3.10 8.77
CA CYS A 37 -6.46 2.12 7.70
C CYS A 37 -5.11 2.35 7.04
N TYR A 38 -4.25 1.35 7.11
CA TYR A 38 -2.94 1.34 6.47
C TYR A 38 -2.86 0.25 5.41
N VAL A 39 -2.16 0.50 4.31
CA VAL A 39 -1.96 -0.48 3.22
C VAL A 39 -0.48 -0.53 2.90
N ALA A 40 0.09 -1.74 2.90
CA ALA A 40 1.47 -1.93 2.47
C ALA A 40 1.55 -2.22 0.96
N ILE A 41 2.46 -1.54 0.27
CA ILE A 41 2.76 -1.76 -1.15
C ILE A 41 4.27 -1.68 -1.31
N LYS A 42 4.87 -2.76 -1.81
CA LYS A 42 6.32 -2.94 -1.97
C LYS A 42 7.06 -2.61 -0.66
N GLY A 43 6.53 -3.08 0.47
CA GLY A 43 7.09 -2.81 1.79
C GLY A 43 6.90 -1.38 2.31
N LYS A 44 6.23 -0.48 1.59
CA LYS A 44 5.89 0.87 2.06
C LYS A 44 4.49 0.93 2.61
N VAL A 45 4.30 1.52 3.78
CA VAL A 45 3.00 1.65 4.43
C VAL A 45 2.38 3.00 4.08
N TYR A 46 1.24 2.95 3.41
CA TYR A 46 0.45 4.11 3.01
C TYR A 46 -0.77 4.27 3.91
N ASP A 47 -1.02 5.49 4.38
CA ASP A 47 -2.23 5.83 5.13
C ASP A 47 -3.41 6.10 4.20
N VAL A 48 -4.43 5.24 4.30
CA VAL A 48 -5.67 5.30 3.51
C VAL A 48 -6.91 5.53 4.39
N THR A 49 -6.73 5.89 5.66
CA THR A 49 -7.79 6.10 6.66
C THR A 49 -8.95 6.98 6.15
N GLY A 50 -8.67 7.98 5.32
CA GLY A 50 -9.70 8.87 4.75
C GLY A 50 -10.53 8.29 3.59
N ASN A 51 -10.26 7.07 3.15
CA ASN A 51 -10.90 6.49 1.96
C ASN A 51 -11.86 5.34 2.31
N LYS A 52 -13.16 5.60 2.12
CA LYS A 52 -14.26 4.65 2.35
C LYS A 52 -14.12 3.33 1.61
N ALA A 53 -13.36 3.27 0.52
CA ALA A 53 -13.15 2.03 -0.21
C ALA A 53 -12.28 1.01 0.55
N TYR A 54 -11.50 1.45 1.55
CA TYR A 54 -10.66 0.59 2.39
C TYR A 54 -11.26 0.35 3.78
N LEU A 55 -12.31 1.07 4.14
CA LEU A 55 -13.08 0.83 5.37
C LEU A 55 -13.80 -0.52 5.30
N PRO A 56 -14.20 -1.09 6.45
CA PRO A 56 -15.12 -2.23 6.47
C PRO A 56 -16.33 -1.95 5.58
N ASP A 57 -16.75 -2.95 4.78
CA ASP A 57 -17.73 -2.86 3.68
C ASP A 57 -17.20 -2.32 2.32
N GLY A 58 -15.95 -1.83 2.29
CA GLY A 58 -15.31 -1.32 1.08
C GLY A 58 -14.77 -2.41 0.15
N ALA A 59 -14.80 -2.16 -1.16
CA ALA A 59 -14.29 -3.08 -2.18
C ALA A 59 -12.77 -3.38 -2.07
N TYR A 60 -12.01 -2.49 -1.41
CA TYR A 60 -10.57 -2.60 -1.19
C TYR A 60 -10.20 -2.82 0.28
N HIS A 61 -11.18 -3.10 1.15
CA HIS A 61 -10.95 -3.39 2.56
C HIS A 61 -9.98 -4.55 2.78
N VAL A 62 -9.97 -5.50 1.84
CA VAL A 62 -9.06 -6.64 1.83
C VAL A 62 -7.57 -6.27 1.82
N PHE A 63 -7.23 -5.06 1.36
CA PHE A 63 -5.86 -4.55 1.38
C PHE A 63 -5.51 -3.86 2.70
N ALA A 64 -6.52 -3.45 3.47
CA ALA A 64 -6.33 -2.74 4.72
C ALA A 64 -5.67 -3.68 5.74
N GLY A 65 -4.59 -3.21 6.33
CA GLY A 65 -3.77 -3.93 7.29
C GLY A 65 -2.85 -5.00 6.70
N HIS A 66 -2.71 -5.07 5.38
CA HIS A 66 -1.89 -6.08 4.72
C HIS A 66 -1.06 -5.51 3.56
N ASP A 67 -0.12 -6.33 3.08
CA ASP A 67 0.65 -6.01 1.89
C ASP A 67 -0.11 -6.46 0.63
N ALA A 68 -0.60 -5.47 -0.11
CA ALA A 68 -1.40 -5.66 -1.31
C ALA A 68 -0.57 -5.69 -2.59
N SER A 69 0.77 -5.81 -2.51
CA SER A 69 1.64 -5.75 -3.69
C SER A 69 1.23 -6.73 -4.77
N ARG A 70 1.06 -8.00 -4.42
CA ARG A 70 0.67 -9.04 -5.38
C ARG A 70 -0.73 -8.81 -5.94
N ALA A 71 -1.68 -8.45 -5.07
CA ALA A 71 -3.06 -8.20 -5.47
C ALA A 71 -3.17 -7.02 -6.44
N LEU A 72 -2.45 -5.92 -6.17
CA LEU A 72 -2.39 -4.75 -7.05
C LEU A 72 -1.74 -5.06 -8.39
N ALA A 73 -0.62 -5.81 -8.37
CA ALA A 73 0.05 -6.28 -9.59
C ALA A 73 -0.91 -7.08 -10.49
N LYS A 74 -1.69 -7.97 -9.88
CA LYS A 74 -2.72 -8.79 -10.55
C LYS A 74 -4.02 -8.05 -10.82
N THR A 75 -4.15 -6.82 -10.34
CA THR A 75 -5.41 -6.04 -10.34
C THR A 75 -6.59 -6.85 -9.75
N SER A 76 -6.31 -7.63 -8.70
CA SER A 76 -7.26 -8.49 -7.99
C SER A 76 -7.59 -7.90 -6.62
N THR A 77 -8.83 -8.06 -6.17
CA THR A 77 -9.31 -7.62 -4.85
C THR A 77 -9.69 -8.81 -3.97
N LYS A 78 -9.02 -9.94 -4.17
CA LYS A 78 -9.26 -11.16 -3.39
C LYS A 78 -8.24 -11.28 -2.28
N ALA A 79 -8.67 -11.73 -1.11
CA ALA A 79 -7.81 -11.95 0.06
C ALA A 79 -6.71 -12.97 -0.23
N GLU A 80 -7.00 -13.99 -1.05
CA GLU A 80 -6.03 -15.01 -1.47
C GLU A 80 -4.86 -14.44 -2.30
N ASP A 81 -5.06 -13.31 -2.97
CA ASP A 81 -4.03 -12.65 -3.78
C ASP A 81 -3.27 -11.57 -2.99
N VAL A 82 -3.71 -11.23 -1.77
CA VAL A 82 -3.05 -10.22 -0.91
C VAL A 82 -1.81 -10.84 -0.29
N SER A 83 -0.66 -10.45 -0.83
CA SER A 83 0.64 -10.95 -0.41
C SER A 83 1.73 -9.95 -0.75
N SER A 84 2.78 -9.95 0.07
CA SER A 84 4.03 -9.23 -0.18
C SER A 84 4.81 -9.78 -1.38
N GLU A 85 4.54 -11.02 -1.79
CA GLU A 85 5.29 -11.73 -2.83
C GLU A 85 4.89 -11.25 -4.24
N TRP A 86 5.61 -10.24 -4.75
CA TRP A 86 5.43 -9.72 -6.11
C TRP A 86 6.63 -10.01 -7.03
N PHE A 87 7.75 -10.52 -6.51
CA PHE A 87 8.95 -10.81 -7.31
C PHE A 87 8.79 -11.99 -8.27
N ASP A 88 7.93 -12.95 -7.93
CA ASP A 88 7.60 -14.11 -8.76
C ASP A 88 6.75 -13.74 -9.98
N LEU A 89 6.12 -12.55 -9.97
CA LEU A 89 5.22 -12.10 -11.03
C LEU A 89 5.97 -11.70 -12.31
N ASP A 90 5.26 -11.73 -13.43
CA ASP A 90 5.78 -11.33 -14.74
C ASP A 90 6.08 -9.83 -14.81
N GLU A 91 6.95 -9.42 -15.73
CA GLU A 91 7.32 -8.01 -15.93
C GLU A 91 6.11 -7.10 -16.19
N LYS A 92 5.07 -7.63 -16.84
CA LYS A 92 3.80 -6.91 -17.05
C LYS A 92 3.11 -6.58 -15.73
N GLU A 93 2.97 -7.57 -14.84
CA GLU A 93 2.32 -7.41 -13.53
C GLU A 93 3.15 -6.48 -12.64
N LYS A 94 4.48 -6.63 -12.67
CA LYS A 94 5.42 -5.71 -12.02
C LYS A 94 5.25 -4.27 -12.52
N GLY A 95 5.05 -4.08 -13.82
CA GLY A 95 4.75 -2.77 -14.42
C GLY A 95 3.46 -2.17 -13.88
N VAL A 96 2.39 -2.97 -13.79
CA VAL A 96 1.10 -2.55 -13.20
C VAL A 96 1.27 -2.17 -11.72
N LEU A 97 1.98 -2.99 -10.94
CA LEU A 97 2.29 -2.69 -9.54
C LEU A 97 3.05 -1.37 -9.40
N ASN A 98 4.01 -1.10 -10.28
CA ASN A 98 4.79 0.13 -10.23
C ASN A 98 3.92 1.37 -10.51
N ASP A 99 2.97 1.25 -11.45
CA ASP A 99 1.98 2.29 -11.72
C ASP A 99 1.10 2.55 -10.50
N TRP A 100 0.58 1.48 -9.87
CA TRP A 100 -0.16 1.56 -8.61
C TRP A 100 0.66 2.19 -7.47
N ASN A 101 1.92 1.79 -7.29
CA ASN A 101 2.79 2.36 -6.26
C ASN A 101 3.00 3.87 -6.48
N THR A 102 3.24 4.29 -7.72
CA THR A 102 3.38 5.71 -8.08
C THR A 102 2.08 6.47 -7.87
N PHE A 103 0.94 5.82 -8.15
CA PHE A 103 -0.36 6.39 -7.91
C PHE A 103 -0.62 6.62 -6.42
N PHE A 104 -0.30 5.63 -5.59
CA PHE A 104 -0.46 5.70 -4.16
C PHE A 104 0.45 6.75 -3.53
N SER A 105 1.72 6.85 -3.94
CA SER A 105 2.65 7.85 -3.39
C SER A 105 2.24 9.29 -3.67
N LYS A 106 1.46 9.54 -4.73
CA LYS A 106 0.88 10.86 -5.03
C LYS A 106 -0.45 11.12 -4.31
N ARG A 107 -1.08 10.08 -3.76
CA ARG A 107 -2.45 10.13 -3.23
C ARG A 107 -2.54 9.85 -1.72
N TYR A 108 -1.52 9.24 -1.15
CA TYR A 108 -1.51 8.82 0.24
C TYR A 108 -0.14 9.09 0.87
N ASN A 109 -0.18 9.30 2.17
CA ASN A 109 1.00 9.56 2.97
C ASN A 109 1.73 8.26 3.26
N VAL A 110 3.03 8.21 2.98
CA VAL A 110 3.87 7.13 3.48
C VAL A 110 4.07 7.37 4.97
N VAL A 111 3.52 6.49 5.81
CA VAL A 111 3.61 6.58 7.27
C VAL A 111 4.70 5.70 7.86
N GLY A 112 5.27 4.80 7.06
CA GLY A 112 6.35 3.93 7.49
C GLY A 112 6.73 2.90 6.44
N LEU A 113 7.59 1.98 6.84
CA LEU A 113 7.96 0.80 6.07
C LEU A 113 7.59 -0.45 6.87
N VAL A 114 7.19 -1.51 6.18
CA VAL A 114 6.95 -2.79 6.83
C VAL A 114 8.28 -3.31 7.39
N GLU A 115 8.31 -3.61 8.68
CA GLU A 115 9.48 -4.11 9.36
C GLU A 115 9.88 -5.47 8.77
N GLY A 116 11.14 -5.58 8.31
CA GLY A 116 11.64 -6.79 7.67
C GLY A 116 11.11 -7.03 6.25
N ALA A 117 10.50 -6.03 5.60
CA ALA A 117 10.07 -6.13 4.22
C ALA A 117 11.24 -6.50 3.28
N GLN A 118 11.17 -7.71 2.72
CA GLN A 118 12.12 -8.16 1.69
C GLN A 118 11.67 -7.74 0.29
N ASN A 119 10.44 -7.24 0.17
CA ASN A 119 9.76 -6.85 -1.05
C ASN A 119 9.84 -5.35 -1.37
N LEU A 120 10.81 -4.66 -0.76
CA LEU A 120 11.16 -3.28 -1.06
C LEU A 120 11.73 -3.17 -2.47
N ASP A 121 11.36 -2.11 -3.18
CA ASP A 121 11.94 -1.84 -4.49
C ASP A 121 13.38 -1.32 -4.33
N PRO A 122 14.39 -1.95 -4.95
CA PRO A 122 15.77 -1.51 -4.83
C PRO A 122 16.05 -0.17 -5.54
N ASN A 123 15.17 0.28 -6.45
CA ASN A 123 15.30 1.59 -7.10
C ASN A 123 14.60 2.70 -6.33
N ASP A 124 13.75 2.36 -5.36
CA ASP A 124 13.15 3.34 -4.49
C ASP A 124 14.17 3.78 -3.46
N LYS A 125 14.91 4.84 -3.83
CA LYS A 125 15.87 5.48 -2.94
C LYS A 125 15.11 5.96 -1.71
N ILE A 126 15.21 5.20 -0.63
CA ILE A 126 14.90 5.66 0.72
C ILE A 126 15.89 6.77 1.09
N GLU A 127 15.62 7.99 0.58
CA GLU A 127 16.32 9.23 0.91
C GLU A 127 16.00 9.57 2.38
N GLY A 128 16.64 8.87 3.31
CA GLY A 128 16.32 8.99 4.74
C GLY A 128 17.01 7.98 5.64
N ALA A 129 17.52 6.86 5.10
CA ALA A 129 18.46 6.01 5.82
C ALA A 129 19.84 6.71 5.87
N SER A 130 19.94 7.79 6.64
CA SER A 130 21.24 8.31 7.06
C SER A 130 21.87 7.30 7.99
N SER A 131 23.09 6.91 7.61
CA SER A 131 24.09 6.16 8.37
C SER A 131 24.30 6.66 9.79
#